data_AF-A0A536DKC0-F1
#
_entry.id   AF-A0A536DKC0-F1
#
_cell.length_a   1.000
_cell.length_b   1.000
_cell.length_c   1.000
_cell.angle_alpha   90.00
_cell.angle_beta   90.00
_cell.angle_gamma   90.00
#
_symmetry.space_group_name_H-M   'P 1'
#
loop_
_entity.id
_entity.type
_entity.pdbx_description
1 polymer ?
#
loop_
_entity_poly.entity_id
_entity_poly.type
_entity_poly.pdbx_seq_one_letter_code
_entity_poly.pdbx_strand_id
1 'polypeptide(L)'
;FVGGPLMIVFLAVLFAVFLTPELVASARRQTEKGLLGVMEGHAEMDMSVSEGSLLQRIFSARGFTSISHYFVMDWLSIWRDIALGLLIAGAMAAWVPDSFWQDFFLTSHPTLATTWGPLIGPVVAVVSFVCSIGNVPLAAVLWNGGISFGGVVSFIFADLIVLPILNIYRKYYGLRMTAFLFVTFFATMVAAGLVVDLVFDVLGLIPNERAAKVEEASITLNYKSFLNGIFLVIAAILVVRFFLTGGPAMVRMMNQPAEAGAAHHSPK
;
A
#
# COMPACT_ATOMS: atom_id res chain seq x y z
N PHE A 1 -9.99 9.13 -12.67
CA PHE A 1 -8.79 8.43 -13.20
C PHE A 1 -7.68 9.36 -13.74
N VAL A 2 -7.82 10.69 -13.70
CA VAL A 2 -6.82 11.61 -14.29
C VAL A 2 -5.48 11.65 -13.52
N GLY A 3 -5.50 11.44 -12.19
CA GLY A 3 -4.30 11.56 -11.37
C GLY A 3 -3.22 10.49 -11.62
N GLY A 4 -3.59 9.26 -11.99
CA GLY A 4 -2.62 8.19 -12.28
C GLY A 4 -1.72 8.48 -13.49
N PRO A 5 -2.29 8.81 -14.66
CA PRO A 5 -1.51 9.27 -15.82
C PRO A 5 -0.63 10.48 -15.53
N LEU A 6 -1.13 11.46 -14.76
CA LEU A 6 -0.33 12.64 -14.35
C LEU A 6 0.89 12.24 -13.52
N MET A 7 0.69 11.35 -12.54
CA MET A 7 1.77 10.80 -11.72
C MET A 7 2.85 10.13 -12.57
N ILE A 8 2.45 9.30 -13.55
CA ILE A 8 3.40 8.62 -14.44
C ILE A 8 4.21 9.63 -15.26
N VAL A 9 3.55 10.63 -15.84
CA VAL A 9 4.23 11.66 -16.66
C VAL A 9 5.21 12.47 -15.81
N PHE A 10 4.79 12.95 -14.65
CA PHE A 10 5.66 13.73 -13.77
C PHE A 10 6.85 12.92 -13.25
N LEU A 11 6.63 11.66 -12.84
CA LEU A 11 7.72 10.78 -12.44
C LEU A 11 8.69 10.51 -13.59
N ALA A 12 8.17 10.23 -14.78
CA ALA A 12 9.02 10.00 -15.95
C ALA A 12 9.88 11.22 -16.28
N VAL A 13 9.32 12.43 -16.22
CA VAL A 13 10.06 13.68 -16.43
C VAL A 13 11.11 13.90 -15.33
N LEU A 14 10.75 13.78 -14.06
CA LEU A 14 11.70 13.95 -12.96
C LEU A 14 12.82 12.91 -13.01
N PHE A 15 12.52 11.66 -13.35
CA PHE A 15 13.54 10.63 -13.49
C PHE A 15 14.42 10.91 -14.70
N ALA A 16 13.87 11.30 -15.85
CA ALA A 16 14.66 11.65 -17.02
C ALA A 16 15.62 12.83 -16.76
N VAL A 17 15.21 13.79 -15.93
CA VAL A 17 16.02 14.99 -15.63
C VAL A 17 17.01 14.76 -14.48
N PHE A 18 16.62 14.06 -13.42
CA PHE A 18 17.38 14.00 -12.16
C PHE A 18 18.01 12.63 -11.86
N LEU A 19 17.63 11.56 -12.56
CA LEU A 19 18.24 10.24 -12.33
C LEU A 19 19.63 10.17 -12.98
N THR A 20 20.66 10.10 -12.16
CA THR A 20 22.04 10.02 -12.64
C THR A 20 22.52 8.57 -12.79
N PRO A 21 23.43 8.29 -13.74
CA PRO A 21 24.05 6.96 -13.88
C PRO A 21 24.73 6.47 -12.59
N GLU A 22 25.27 7.39 -11.79
CA GLU A 22 25.91 7.07 -10.51
C GLU A 22 24.92 6.55 -9.46
N LEU A 23 23.72 7.13 -9.38
CA LEU A 23 22.66 6.64 -8.49
C LEU A 23 22.25 5.23 -8.86
N VAL A 24 22.04 4.98 -10.16
CA VAL A 24 21.71 3.64 -10.70
C VAL A 24 22.82 2.63 -10.40
N ALA A 25 24.08 3.00 -10.65
CA ALA A 25 25.21 2.13 -10.33
C ALA A 25 25.34 1.85 -8.83
N SER A 26 25.05 2.84 -7.97
CA SER A 26 25.05 2.65 -6.52
C SER A 26 23.94 1.72 -6.05
N ALA A 27 22.74 1.84 -6.62
CA ALA A 27 21.61 0.98 -6.33
C ALA A 27 21.91 -0.46 -6.77
N ARG A 28 22.45 -0.65 -7.98
CA ARG A 28 22.85 -1.98 -8.49
C ARG A 28 23.86 -2.66 -7.57
N ARG A 29 24.92 -1.95 -7.16
CA ARG A 29 25.92 -2.46 -6.20
C ARG A 29 25.31 -2.81 -4.84
N GLN A 30 24.25 -2.13 -4.44
CA GLN A 30 23.56 -2.43 -3.18
C GLN A 30 22.72 -3.71 -3.32
N THR A 31 22.01 -3.87 -4.42
CA THR A 31 21.19 -5.07 -4.68
C THR A 31 22.07 -6.32 -4.82
N GLU A 32 23.25 -6.20 -5.43
CA GLU A 32 24.24 -7.28 -5.53
C GLU A 32 24.74 -7.81 -4.18
N LYS A 33 24.53 -7.10 -3.07
CA LYS A 33 24.87 -7.58 -1.72
C LYS A 33 23.90 -8.64 -1.19
N GLY A 34 22.80 -8.93 -1.88
CA GLY A 34 21.85 -9.98 -1.51
C GLY A 34 21.24 -9.77 -0.12
N LEU A 35 21.03 -8.52 0.30
CA LEU A 35 20.48 -8.21 1.62
C LEU A 35 19.00 -8.59 1.70
N LEU A 36 18.74 -9.83 2.14
CA LEU A 36 17.40 -10.43 2.24
C LEU A 36 16.39 -9.54 2.96
N GLY A 37 15.39 -9.01 2.26
CA GLY A 37 14.27 -8.28 2.86
C GLY A 37 13.45 -9.13 3.84
N VAL A 38 12.80 -8.51 4.82
CA VAL A 38 11.90 -9.23 5.77
C VAL A 38 10.73 -9.92 5.03
N MET A 39 10.42 -9.49 3.80
CA MET A 39 9.41 -10.07 2.93
C MET A 39 9.96 -11.06 1.88
N GLU A 40 11.28 -11.25 1.75
CA GLU A 40 11.85 -12.13 0.70
C GLU A 40 11.85 -13.61 1.05
N GLY A 41 11.72 -13.97 2.33
CA GLY A 41 11.44 -15.37 2.72
C GLY A 41 10.14 -15.90 2.11
N HIS A 42 9.29 -15.03 1.54
CA HIS A 42 8.05 -15.38 0.84
C HIS A 42 8.26 -15.60 -0.67
N ALA A 43 9.31 -15.03 -1.26
CA ALA A 43 9.57 -15.07 -2.70
C ALA A 43 10.50 -16.23 -3.11
N GLU A 44 11.35 -16.74 -2.20
CA GLU A 44 12.23 -17.88 -2.48
C GLU A 44 11.51 -19.24 -2.46
N MET A 45 10.30 -19.32 -1.90
CA MET A 45 9.45 -20.49 -2.09
C MET A 45 8.71 -20.36 -3.42
N ASP A 46 9.40 -20.69 -4.51
CA ASP A 46 8.78 -20.83 -5.83
C ASP A 46 7.76 -21.98 -5.81
N MET A 47 6.53 -21.64 -5.45
CA MET A 47 5.36 -22.53 -5.48
C MET A 47 4.63 -22.41 -6.83
N SER A 48 5.25 -21.76 -7.83
CA SER A 48 4.65 -21.56 -9.14
C SER A 48 4.54 -22.88 -9.91
N VAL A 49 3.34 -23.16 -10.40
CA VAL A 49 3.08 -24.37 -11.21
C VAL A 49 3.29 -24.00 -12.67
N SER A 50 4.39 -24.50 -13.25
CA SER A 50 4.90 -24.09 -14.56
C SER A 50 4.34 -24.90 -15.76
N GLU A 51 3.64 -26.00 -15.53
CA GLU A 51 3.14 -26.90 -16.59
C GLU A 51 1.62 -26.79 -16.85
N GLY A 52 1.20 -26.81 -18.13
CA GLY A 52 -0.20 -26.92 -18.58
C GLY A 52 -0.93 -25.60 -18.86
N SER A 53 -2.21 -25.69 -19.25
CA SER A 53 -3.10 -24.53 -19.49
C SER A 53 -3.55 -23.86 -18.18
N LEU A 54 -3.94 -22.58 -18.19
CA LEU A 54 -4.30 -21.81 -16.98
C LEU A 54 -5.39 -22.51 -16.13
N LEU A 55 -6.43 -23.04 -16.76
CA LEU A 55 -7.50 -23.76 -16.06
C LEU A 55 -6.98 -25.07 -15.44
N GLN A 56 -6.16 -25.83 -16.16
CA GLN A 56 -5.54 -27.03 -15.61
C GLN A 56 -4.62 -26.71 -14.42
N ARG A 57 -3.88 -25.60 -14.46
CA ARG A 57 -3.04 -25.16 -13.34
C ARG A 57 -3.88 -24.82 -12.11
N ILE A 58 -4.89 -23.97 -12.27
CA ILE A 58 -5.76 -23.51 -11.18
C ILE A 58 -6.50 -24.68 -10.52
N PHE A 59 -7.07 -25.58 -11.33
CA PHE A 59 -7.83 -26.73 -10.81
C PHE A 59 -6.95 -27.95 -10.47
N SER A 60 -5.65 -27.91 -10.74
CA SER A 60 -4.74 -28.98 -10.31
C SER A 60 -4.62 -29.06 -8.80
N ALA A 61 -4.38 -30.25 -8.27
CA ALA A 61 -4.14 -30.44 -6.84
C ALA A 61 -2.94 -29.63 -6.32
N ARG A 62 -1.89 -29.45 -7.13
CA ARG A 62 -0.74 -28.62 -6.76
C ARG A 62 -1.07 -27.13 -6.84
N GLY A 63 -1.65 -26.67 -7.95
CA GLY A 63 -1.94 -25.24 -8.14
C GLY A 63 -2.96 -24.70 -7.15
N PHE A 64 -4.03 -25.45 -6.84
CA PHE A 64 -4.98 -25.01 -5.82
C PHE A 64 -4.35 -25.00 -4.41
N THR A 65 -3.42 -25.90 -4.11
CA THR A 65 -2.65 -25.84 -2.86
C THR A 65 -1.75 -24.61 -2.82
N SER A 66 -1.01 -24.30 -3.90
CA SER A 66 -0.22 -23.07 -4.00
C SER A 66 -1.10 -21.82 -3.80
N ILE A 67 -2.26 -21.74 -4.46
CA ILE A 67 -3.23 -20.64 -4.30
C ILE A 67 -3.67 -20.50 -2.84
N SER A 68 -4.00 -21.61 -2.17
CA SER A 68 -4.41 -21.58 -0.77
C SER A 68 -3.30 -21.09 0.17
N HIS A 69 -2.04 -21.41 -0.13
CA HIS A 69 -0.89 -20.96 0.66
C HIS A 69 -0.60 -19.49 0.44
N TYR A 70 -0.57 -19.02 -0.82
CA TYR A 70 -0.44 -17.59 -1.12
C TYR A 70 -1.57 -16.77 -0.47
N PHE A 71 -2.82 -17.21 -0.61
CA PHE A 71 -3.96 -16.51 -0.01
C PHE A 71 -3.82 -16.30 1.50
N VAL A 72 -3.46 -17.35 2.25
CA VAL A 72 -3.28 -17.23 3.71
C VAL A 72 -2.03 -16.43 4.06
N MET A 73 -0.94 -16.58 3.32
CA MET A 73 0.28 -15.81 3.55
C MET A 73 0.09 -14.31 3.30
N ASP A 74 -0.57 -13.94 2.21
CA ASP A 74 -0.89 -12.54 1.89
C ASP A 74 -1.74 -11.93 3.01
N TRP A 75 -2.74 -12.69 3.50
CA TRP A 75 -3.55 -12.25 4.63
C TRP A 75 -2.72 -12.07 5.91
N LEU A 76 -1.87 -13.05 6.25
CA LEU A 76 -1.00 -12.99 7.43
C LEU A 76 -0.02 -11.81 7.36
N SER A 77 0.47 -11.49 6.16
CA SER A 77 1.40 -10.37 5.95
C SER A 77 0.75 -9.01 6.16
N ILE A 78 -0.55 -8.86 5.88
CA ILE A 78 -1.19 -7.54 5.78
C ILE A 78 -2.17 -7.27 6.94
N TRP A 79 -2.68 -8.30 7.63
CA TRP A 79 -3.77 -8.12 8.62
C TRP A 79 -3.42 -7.15 9.75
N ARG A 80 -2.16 -7.16 10.23
CA ARG A 80 -1.70 -6.28 11.32
C ARG A 80 -1.73 -4.82 10.90
N ASP A 81 -1.29 -4.54 9.68
CA ASP A 81 -1.25 -3.19 9.12
C ASP A 81 -2.67 -2.66 8.90
N ILE A 82 -3.59 -3.50 8.38
CA ILE A 82 -5.02 -3.15 8.26
C ILE A 82 -5.64 -2.88 9.63
N ALA A 83 -5.46 -3.78 10.59
CA ALA A 83 -6.06 -3.65 11.92
C ALA A 83 -5.55 -2.40 12.64
N LEU A 84 -4.23 -2.15 12.58
CA LEU A 84 -3.62 -0.96 13.17
C LEU A 84 -4.09 0.31 12.47
N GLY A 85 -4.09 0.34 11.14
CA GLY A 85 -4.54 1.49 10.36
C GLY A 85 -5.99 1.85 10.61
N LEU A 86 -6.89 0.86 10.65
CA LEU A 86 -8.31 1.07 10.98
C LEU A 86 -8.51 1.54 12.42
N LEU A 87 -7.75 0.99 13.37
CA LEU A 87 -7.84 1.39 14.77
C LEU A 87 -7.38 2.84 14.95
N ILE A 88 -6.24 3.23 14.36
CA ILE A 88 -5.71 4.60 14.42
C ILE A 88 -6.67 5.57 13.73
N ALA A 89 -7.15 5.25 12.52
CA ALA A 89 -8.07 6.11 11.79
C ALA A 89 -9.40 6.29 12.55
N GLY A 90 -9.95 5.22 13.12
CA GLY A 90 -11.15 5.27 13.95
C GLY A 90 -10.95 6.07 15.24
N ALA A 91 -9.81 5.89 15.92
CA ALA A 91 -9.46 6.65 17.11
C ALA A 91 -9.32 8.15 16.81
N MET A 92 -8.66 8.51 15.70
CA MET A 92 -8.55 9.90 15.24
C MET A 92 -9.91 10.50 14.90
N ALA A 93 -10.76 9.75 14.18
CA ALA A 93 -12.11 10.20 13.83
C ALA A 93 -13.01 10.41 15.06
N ALA A 94 -12.83 9.61 16.12
CA ALA A 94 -13.64 9.69 17.33
C ALA A 94 -13.14 10.72 18.35
N TRP A 95 -11.82 10.92 18.46
CA TRP A 95 -11.22 11.74 19.52
C TRP A 95 -10.75 13.12 19.07
N VAL A 96 -10.45 13.32 17.79
CA VAL A 96 -9.97 14.63 17.30
C VAL A 96 -11.18 15.44 16.83
N PRO A 97 -11.49 16.59 17.47
CA PRO A 97 -12.61 17.43 17.07
C PRO A 97 -12.43 17.98 15.65
N ASP A 98 -13.55 18.17 14.93
CA ASP A 98 -13.54 18.76 13.59
C ASP A 98 -12.89 20.15 13.56
N SER A 99 -13.00 20.93 14.63
CA SER A 99 -12.37 22.26 14.73
C SER A 99 -10.84 22.20 14.63
N PHE A 100 -10.20 21.18 15.22
CA PHE A 100 -8.76 21.00 15.11
C PHE A 100 -8.34 20.77 13.65
N TRP A 101 -9.08 19.91 12.93
CA TRP A 101 -8.82 19.65 11.52
C TRP A 101 -9.07 20.87 10.65
N GLN A 102 -10.14 21.62 10.91
CA GLN A 102 -10.48 22.84 10.19
C GLN A 102 -9.42 23.92 10.33
N ASP A 103 -8.86 24.09 11.53
CA ASP A 103 -7.76 25.01 11.79
C ASP A 103 -6.45 24.51 11.16
N PHE A 104 -6.16 23.21 11.30
CA PHE A 104 -4.97 22.59 10.74
C PHE A 104 -4.93 22.62 9.20
N PHE A 105 -6.08 22.48 8.55
CA PHE A 105 -6.23 22.57 7.10
C PHE A 105 -6.52 23.98 6.59
N LEU A 106 -6.50 24.99 7.47
CA LEU A 106 -6.68 26.40 7.12
C LEU A 106 -7.95 26.65 6.31
N THR A 107 -9.04 25.94 6.66
CA THR A 107 -10.31 25.99 5.93
C THR A 107 -10.92 27.39 5.82
N SER A 108 -10.53 28.31 6.69
CA SER A 108 -10.90 29.73 6.67
C SER A 108 -10.24 30.53 5.54
N HIS A 109 -9.19 30.02 4.90
CA HIS A 109 -8.42 30.68 3.85
C HIS A 109 -8.37 29.82 2.58
N PRO A 110 -9.33 29.97 1.65
CA PRO A 110 -9.50 29.09 0.50
C PRO A 110 -8.23 28.90 -0.34
N THR A 111 -7.48 29.97 -0.59
CA THR A 111 -6.25 29.93 -1.40
C THR A 111 -5.10 29.19 -0.71
N LEU A 112 -4.99 29.32 0.61
CA LEU A 112 -3.96 28.63 1.40
C LEU A 112 -4.31 27.16 1.58
N ALA A 113 -5.59 26.84 1.82
CA ALA A 113 -6.06 25.46 1.95
C ALA A 113 -5.80 24.63 0.68
N THR A 114 -6.01 25.21 -0.51
CA THR A 114 -5.71 24.58 -1.81
C THR A 114 -4.25 24.18 -1.98
N THR A 115 -3.31 24.98 -1.44
CA THR A 115 -1.87 24.68 -1.56
C THR A 115 -1.35 23.83 -0.40
N TRP A 116 -1.89 24.06 0.80
CA TRP A 116 -1.49 23.39 2.03
C TRP A 116 -1.90 21.93 2.07
N GLY A 117 -3.12 21.60 1.61
CA GLY A 117 -3.64 20.23 1.58
C GLY A 117 -2.75 19.26 0.80
N PRO A 118 -2.41 19.53 -0.48
CA PRO A 118 -1.54 18.67 -1.29
C PRO A 118 -0.14 18.50 -0.72
N LEU A 119 0.39 19.52 -0.02
CA LEU A 119 1.71 19.45 0.60
C LEU A 119 1.72 18.59 1.86
N ILE A 120 0.72 18.76 2.73
CA ILE A 120 0.63 18.07 4.01
C ILE A 120 0.06 16.66 3.87
N GLY A 121 -0.79 16.40 2.87
CA GLY A 121 -1.36 15.08 2.60
C GLY A 121 -0.30 13.97 2.61
N PRO A 122 0.72 14.02 1.74
CA PRO A 122 1.77 13.01 1.74
C PRO A 122 2.52 12.88 3.06
N VAL A 123 2.73 13.98 3.79
CA VAL A 123 3.36 13.94 5.13
C VAL A 123 2.50 13.17 6.13
N VAL A 124 1.18 13.44 6.15
CA VAL A 124 0.24 12.72 7.02
C VAL A 124 0.20 11.23 6.66
N ALA A 125 0.30 10.86 5.38
CA ALA A 125 0.37 9.45 4.97
C ALA A 125 1.63 8.76 5.50
N VAL A 126 2.80 9.42 5.38
CA VAL A 126 4.07 8.90 5.89
C VAL A 126 4.03 8.70 7.41
N VAL A 127 3.49 9.67 8.15
CA VAL A 127 3.43 9.65 9.62
C VAL A 127 2.37 8.70 10.16
N SER A 128 1.24 8.56 9.46
CA SER A 128 0.14 7.68 9.90
C SER A 128 0.42 6.19 9.63
N PHE A 129 1.47 5.85 8.87
CA PHE A 129 1.83 4.48 8.49
C PHE A 129 0.71 3.71 7.81
N VAL A 130 -0.24 4.42 7.20
CA VAL A 130 -1.40 3.81 6.60
C VAL A 130 -1.06 3.40 5.17
N CYS A 131 -0.94 2.10 4.92
CA CYS A 131 -0.71 1.56 3.58
C CYS A 131 -2.03 1.15 2.89
N SER A 132 -2.08 1.35 1.57
CA SER A 132 -3.09 0.90 0.60
C SER A 132 -4.56 0.87 1.09
N ILE A 133 -4.97 -0.18 1.80
CA ILE A 133 -6.37 -0.42 2.20
C ILE A 133 -6.84 0.56 3.29
N GLY A 134 -5.98 0.90 4.24
CA GLY A 134 -6.34 1.86 5.30
C GLY A 134 -6.38 3.31 4.83
N ASN A 135 -5.77 3.59 3.66
CA ASN A 135 -5.57 4.95 3.17
C ASN A 135 -6.91 5.59 2.79
N VAL A 136 -7.87 4.81 2.30
CA VAL A 136 -9.20 5.30 1.91
C VAL A 136 -10.06 5.72 3.11
N PRO A 137 -10.21 4.92 4.18
CA PRO A 137 -10.88 5.37 5.40
C PRO A 137 -10.26 6.63 6.01
N LEU A 138 -8.93 6.70 6.11
CA LEU A 138 -8.26 7.87 6.67
C LEU A 138 -8.43 9.11 5.76
N ALA A 139 -8.38 8.93 4.44
CA ALA A 139 -8.68 9.98 3.48
C ALA A 139 -10.10 10.55 3.67
N ALA A 140 -11.09 9.69 3.96
CA ALA A 140 -12.46 10.12 4.25
C ALA A 140 -12.54 10.95 5.55
N VAL A 141 -11.80 10.56 6.59
CA VAL A 141 -11.70 11.34 7.84
C VAL A 141 -11.08 12.72 7.57
N LEU A 142 -9.99 12.78 6.80
CA LEU A 142 -9.33 14.06 6.45
C LEU A 142 -10.21 14.93 5.55
N TRP A 143 -10.96 14.33 4.62
CA TRP A 143 -11.95 15.01 3.77
C TRP A 143 -13.05 15.67 4.60
N ASN A 144 -13.63 14.93 5.54
CA ASN A 144 -14.61 15.48 6.48
C ASN A 144 -13.99 16.55 7.38
N GLY A 145 -12.72 16.39 7.77
CA GLY A 145 -11.92 17.39 8.49
C GLY A 145 -11.56 18.64 7.69
N GLY A 146 -11.84 18.68 6.37
CA GLY A 146 -11.70 19.86 5.54
C GLY A 146 -10.41 19.98 4.75
N ILE A 147 -9.64 18.89 4.57
CA ILE A 147 -8.53 18.88 3.61
C ILE A 147 -9.05 19.17 2.18
N SER A 148 -8.28 19.89 1.37
CA SER A 148 -8.64 20.16 -0.03
C SER A 148 -8.69 18.87 -0.87
N PHE A 149 -9.37 18.92 -2.02
CA PHE A 149 -9.53 17.74 -2.90
C PHE A 149 -8.19 17.25 -3.43
N GLY A 150 -7.32 18.16 -3.88
CA GLY A 150 -5.93 17.85 -4.20
C GLY A 150 -5.14 17.27 -3.03
N GLY A 151 -5.46 17.68 -1.80
CA GLY A 151 -4.88 17.12 -0.57
C GLY A 151 -5.24 15.66 -0.35
N VAL A 152 -6.53 15.30 -0.51
CA VAL A 152 -6.98 13.91 -0.49
C VAL A 152 -6.26 13.10 -1.57
N VAL A 153 -6.19 13.62 -2.79
CA VAL A 153 -5.55 12.95 -3.92
C VAL A 153 -4.06 12.71 -3.66
N SER A 154 -3.35 13.72 -3.15
CA SER A 154 -1.93 13.61 -2.80
C SER A 154 -1.69 12.62 -1.66
N PHE A 155 -2.55 12.63 -0.65
CA PHE A 155 -2.53 11.69 0.47
C PHE A 155 -2.75 10.24 0.01
N ILE A 156 -3.70 10.01 -0.91
CA ILE A 156 -3.95 8.67 -1.47
C ILE A 156 -2.72 8.16 -2.23
N PHE A 157 -2.09 9.00 -3.06
CA PHE A 157 -0.90 8.61 -3.81
C PHE A 157 0.35 8.40 -2.95
N ALA A 158 0.37 8.93 -1.73
CA ALA A 158 1.53 8.83 -0.84
C ALA A 158 1.72 7.46 -0.19
N ASP A 159 0.87 6.49 -0.49
CA ASP A 159 1.08 5.08 -0.11
C ASP A 159 2.41 4.51 -0.64
N LEU A 160 2.97 5.08 -1.72
CA LEU A 160 4.27 4.71 -2.28
C LEU A 160 5.49 5.20 -1.46
N ILE A 161 5.30 6.11 -0.50
CA ILE A 161 6.39 6.68 0.31
C ILE A 161 6.24 6.40 1.81
N VAL A 162 5.40 5.45 2.21
CA VAL A 162 5.25 5.07 3.62
C VAL A 162 6.53 4.44 4.17
N LEU A 163 6.74 4.57 5.49
CA LEU A 163 7.98 4.16 6.15
C LEU A 163 8.37 2.69 5.95
N PRO A 164 7.46 1.69 5.96
CA PRO A 164 7.81 0.31 5.65
C PRO A 164 8.37 0.15 4.22
N ILE A 165 7.75 0.80 3.23
CA ILE A 165 8.18 0.77 1.83
C ILE A 165 9.53 1.49 1.67
N LEU A 166 9.72 2.64 2.33
CA LEU A 166 11.01 3.33 2.34
C LEU A 166 12.11 2.48 2.96
N ASN A 167 11.80 1.69 3.99
CA ASN A 167 12.77 0.76 4.58
C ASN A 167 13.15 -0.36 3.61
N ILE A 168 12.18 -0.86 2.81
CA ILE A 168 12.45 -1.79 1.71
C ILE A 168 13.37 -1.11 0.69
N TYR A 169 13.03 0.07 0.17
CA TYR A 169 13.88 0.79 -0.78
C TYR A 169 15.29 1.04 -0.22
N ARG A 170 15.41 1.36 1.07
CA ARG A 170 16.71 1.56 1.74
C ARG A 170 17.53 0.30 1.74
N LYS A 171 16.91 -0.85 1.99
CA LYS A 171 17.60 -2.14 2.02
C LYS A 171 18.05 -2.57 0.62
N TYR A 172 17.17 -2.43 -0.37
CA TYR A 172 17.39 -2.87 -1.75
C TYR A 172 18.29 -1.94 -2.58
N TYR A 173 18.02 -0.64 -2.54
CA TYR A 173 18.65 0.36 -3.40
C TYR A 173 19.64 1.26 -2.66
N GLY A 174 19.65 1.20 -1.33
CA GLY A 174 20.57 1.98 -0.50
C GLY A 174 20.03 3.37 -0.23
N LEU A 175 20.54 4.00 0.83
CA LEU A 175 20.00 5.24 1.38
C LEU A 175 19.93 6.40 0.37
N ARG A 176 20.94 6.53 -0.51
CA ARG A 176 20.99 7.60 -1.50
C ARG A 176 19.85 7.49 -2.52
N MET A 177 19.63 6.28 -3.05
CA MET A 177 18.54 6.05 -4.00
C MET A 177 17.18 6.15 -3.32
N THR A 178 17.05 5.71 -2.06
CA THR A 178 15.81 5.88 -1.29
C THR A 178 15.46 7.34 -1.07
N ALA A 179 16.43 8.18 -0.71
CA ALA A 179 16.19 9.61 -0.53
C ALA A 179 15.77 10.27 -1.86
N PHE A 180 16.40 9.88 -2.97
CA PHE A 180 16.01 10.32 -4.30
C PHE A 180 14.56 9.92 -4.65
N LEU A 181 14.21 8.64 -4.45
CA LEU A 181 12.85 8.14 -4.66
C LEU A 181 11.84 8.88 -3.79
N PHE A 182 12.14 9.06 -2.50
CA PHE A 182 11.27 9.78 -1.58
C PHE A 182 10.97 11.20 -2.06
N VAL A 183 12.00 11.99 -2.39
CA VAL A 183 11.84 13.39 -2.81
C VAL A 183 11.10 13.50 -4.13
N THR A 184 11.46 12.68 -5.11
CA THR A 184 10.82 12.72 -6.44
C THR A 184 9.37 12.25 -6.39
N PHE A 185 9.08 11.21 -5.62
CA PHE A 185 7.72 10.72 -5.41
C PHE A 185 6.88 11.75 -4.66
N PHE A 186 7.39 12.31 -3.56
CA PHE A 186 6.72 13.37 -2.81
C PHE A 186 6.39 14.57 -3.71
N ALA A 187 7.37 15.10 -4.44
CA ALA A 187 7.17 16.24 -5.33
C ALA A 187 6.11 15.96 -6.41
N THR A 188 6.13 14.75 -6.97
CA THR A 188 5.16 14.32 -7.99
C THR A 188 3.75 14.24 -7.42
N MET A 189 3.57 13.69 -6.22
CA MET A 189 2.27 13.58 -5.56
C MET A 189 1.66 14.95 -5.30
N VAL A 190 2.44 15.86 -4.75
CA VAL A 190 2.03 17.25 -4.51
C VAL A 190 1.63 17.92 -5.82
N ALA A 191 2.47 17.81 -6.86
CA ALA A 191 2.19 18.41 -8.17
C ALA A 191 0.93 17.80 -8.82
N ALA A 192 0.77 16.48 -8.76
CA ALA A 192 -0.40 15.79 -9.30
C ALA A 192 -1.67 16.19 -8.55
N GLY A 193 -1.63 16.28 -7.21
CA GLY A 193 -2.75 16.74 -6.41
C GLY A 193 -3.15 18.17 -6.74
N LEU A 194 -2.19 19.08 -6.86
CA LEU A 194 -2.45 20.48 -7.24
C LEU A 194 -3.07 20.59 -8.64
N VAL A 195 -2.54 19.84 -9.62
CA VAL A 195 -3.07 19.87 -10.99
C VAL A 195 -4.47 19.26 -11.04
N VAL A 196 -4.72 18.17 -10.32
CA VAL A 196 -6.05 17.56 -10.25
C VAL A 196 -7.04 18.52 -9.57
N ASP A 197 -6.65 19.17 -8.48
CA ASP A 197 -7.48 20.17 -7.79
C ASP A 197 -7.87 21.30 -8.75
N LEU A 198 -6.88 21.90 -9.44
CA LEU A 198 -7.10 22.99 -10.38
C LEU A 198 -7.99 22.59 -11.56
N VAL A 199 -7.75 21.41 -12.15
CA VAL A 199 -8.56 20.92 -13.29
C VAL A 199 -10.00 20.69 -12.84
N PHE A 200 -10.21 20.13 -11.65
CA PHE A 200 -11.57 19.87 -11.15
C PHE A 200 -12.28 21.14 -10.70
N ASP A 201 -11.54 22.12 -10.15
CA ASP A 201 -12.06 23.43 -9.80
C ASP A 201 -12.57 24.18 -11.04
N VAL A 202 -11.75 24.27 -12.08
CA VAL A 202 -12.11 24.91 -13.36
C VAL A 202 -13.32 24.25 -14.03
N LEU A 203 -13.44 22.92 -13.90
CA LEU A 203 -14.57 22.17 -14.45
C LEU A 203 -15.81 22.19 -13.55
N GLY A 204 -15.73 22.75 -12.34
CA GLY A 204 -16.81 22.73 -11.35
C GLY A 204 -17.18 21.31 -10.87
N LEU A 205 -16.22 20.38 -10.95
CA LEU A 205 -16.40 18.96 -10.61
C LEU A 205 -15.97 18.62 -9.19
N ILE A 206 -15.56 19.62 -8.39
CA ILE A 206 -15.23 19.39 -6.98
C ILE A 206 -16.51 18.96 -6.25
N PRO A 207 -16.52 17.79 -5.59
CA PRO A 207 -17.68 17.37 -4.82
C PRO A 207 -18.01 18.39 -3.71
N ASN A 208 -19.20 19.01 -3.78
CA ASN A 208 -19.66 19.98 -2.78
C ASN A 208 -20.12 19.31 -1.48
N GLU A 209 -20.42 18.01 -1.52
CA GLU A 209 -20.83 17.22 -0.37
C GLU A 209 -19.60 16.79 0.46
N ARG A 210 -19.34 17.50 1.56
CA ARG A 210 -18.38 17.07 2.61
C ARG A 210 -19.01 16.10 3.62
N ALA A 211 -19.92 15.28 3.12
CA ALA A 211 -20.52 14.18 3.85
C ALA A 211 -20.05 12.90 3.19
N ALA A 212 -18.75 12.61 3.29
CA ALA A 212 -18.31 11.24 3.09
C ALA A 212 -18.93 10.44 4.22
N LYS A 213 -20.16 9.95 3.99
CA LYS A 213 -20.81 8.96 4.84
C LYS A 213 -19.81 7.81 4.90
N VAL A 214 -19.15 7.68 6.05
CA VAL A 214 -18.72 6.38 6.53
C VAL A 214 -20.03 5.60 6.56
N GLU A 215 -20.34 4.87 5.48
CA GLU A 215 -21.64 4.26 5.29
C GLU A 215 -21.99 3.54 6.60
N GLU A 216 -23.08 3.96 7.25
CA GLU A 216 -23.68 3.15 8.29
C GLU A 216 -23.91 1.79 7.65
N ALA A 217 -23.13 0.80 8.10
CA ALA A 217 -23.10 -0.53 7.53
C ALA A 217 -24.46 -1.20 7.74
N SER A 218 -25.42 -0.86 6.89
CA SER A 218 -26.73 -1.49 6.88
C SER A 218 -26.60 -2.81 6.13
N ILE A 219 -26.85 -3.91 6.84
CA ILE A 219 -26.86 -5.24 6.26
C ILE A 219 -28.09 -5.32 5.35
N THR A 220 -27.89 -5.01 4.07
CA THR A 220 -28.92 -5.13 3.04
C THR A 220 -28.68 -6.39 2.23
N LEU A 221 -29.72 -7.21 2.03
CA LEU A 221 -29.63 -8.39 1.19
C LEU A 221 -29.68 -7.98 -0.29
N ASN A 222 -28.53 -7.55 -0.80
CA ASN A 222 -28.32 -7.17 -2.19
C ASN A 222 -27.31 -8.12 -2.85
N TYR A 223 -26.97 -7.84 -4.11
CA TYR A 223 -25.96 -8.61 -4.85
C TYR A 223 -24.58 -8.62 -4.15
N LYS A 224 -24.21 -7.57 -3.40
CA LYS A 224 -22.95 -7.52 -2.64
C LYS A 224 -22.98 -8.58 -1.53
N SER A 225 -24.10 -8.74 -0.83
CA SER A 225 -24.28 -9.74 0.22
C SER A 225 -24.19 -11.18 -0.32
N PHE A 226 -24.77 -11.45 -1.49
CA PHE A 226 -24.62 -12.75 -2.15
C PHE A 226 -23.18 -13.01 -2.59
N LEU A 227 -22.54 -12.02 -3.21
CA LEU A 227 -21.15 -12.11 -3.66
C LEU A 227 -20.18 -12.29 -2.48
N ASN A 228 -20.39 -11.58 -1.37
CA ASN A 228 -19.66 -11.75 -0.12
C ASN A 228 -19.81 -13.17 0.42
N GLY A 229 -21.01 -13.74 0.36
CA GLY A 229 -21.25 -15.14 0.74
C GLY A 229 -20.43 -16.13 -0.08
N ILE A 230 -20.41 -15.99 -1.41
CA ILE A 230 -19.59 -16.81 -2.30
C ILE A 230 -18.09 -16.68 -1.95
N PHE A 231 -17.59 -15.45 -1.81
CA PHE A 231 -16.19 -15.22 -1.48
C PHE A 231 -15.81 -15.76 -0.10
N LEU A 232 -16.71 -15.69 0.89
CA LEU A 232 -16.49 -16.30 2.20
C LEU A 232 -16.40 -17.82 2.13
N VAL A 233 -17.25 -18.47 1.31
CA VAL A 233 -17.17 -19.92 1.10
C VAL A 233 -15.85 -20.30 0.44
N ILE A 234 -15.43 -19.58 -0.61
CA ILE A 234 -14.15 -19.81 -1.27
C ILE A 234 -12.99 -19.61 -0.30
N ALA A 235 -12.99 -18.52 0.46
CA ALA A 235 -11.97 -18.23 1.47
C ALA A 235 -11.91 -19.34 2.52
N ALA A 236 -13.05 -19.83 3.02
CA ALA A 236 -13.10 -20.94 3.96
C ALA A 236 -12.49 -22.22 3.37
N ILE A 237 -12.79 -22.55 2.11
CA ILE A 237 -12.20 -23.71 1.42
C ILE A 237 -10.68 -23.58 1.32
N LEU A 238 -10.18 -22.40 0.94
CA LEU A 238 -8.74 -22.14 0.84
C LEU A 238 -8.05 -22.25 2.20
N VAL A 239 -8.63 -21.65 3.25
CA VAL A 239 -8.10 -21.72 4.62
C VAL A 239 -8.08 -23.17 5.13
N VAL A 240 -9.18 -23.91 4.97
CA VAL A 240 -9.23 -25.33 5.36
C VAL A 240 -8.16 -26.13 4.63
N ARG A 241 -8.00 -25.92 3.32
CA ARG A 241 -6.97 -26.62 2.54
C ARG A 241 -5.56 -26.24 2.99
N PHE A 242 -5.29 -24.98 3.31
CA PHE A 242 -4.01 -24.54 3.86
C PHE A 242 -3.63 -25.33 5.13
N PHE A 243 -4.58 -25.46 6.06
CA PHE A 243 -4.36 -26.25 7.28
C PHE A 243 -4.14 -27.74 6.98
N LEU A 244 -4.90 -28.31 6.04
CA LEU A 244 -4.79 -29.73 5.68
C LEU A 244 -3.52 -30.08 4.90
N THR A 245 -2.88 -29.10 4.24
CA THR A 245 -1.72 -29.31 3.36
C THR A 245 -0.40 -28.88 3.98
N GLY A 246 -0.35 -28.75 5.31
CA GLY A 246 0.88 -28.45 6.05
C GLY A 246 1.26 -26.97 6.13
N GLY A 247 0.35 -26.06 5.79
CA GLY A 247 0.55 -24.60 5.88
C GLY A 247 1.10 -24.10 7.23
N PRO A 248 0.61 -24.58 8.39
CA PRO A 248 1.15 -24.16 9.69
C PRO A 248 2.63 -24.54 9.92
N ALA A 249 3.09 -25.67 9.35
CA ALA A 249 4.48 -26.07 9.45
C ALA A 249 5.38 -25.14 8.61
N MET A 250 4.91 -24.78 7.41
CA MET A 250 5.56 -23.79 6.54
C MET A 250 5.72 -22.44 7.24
N VAL A 251 4.65 -21.90 7.84
CA VAL A 251 4.72 -20.61 8.58
C VAL A 251 5.67 -20.66 9.77
N ARG A 252 5.81 -21.80 10.45
CA ARG A 252 6.79 -21.96 11.55
C ARG A 252 8.23 -21.96 11.04
N MET A 253 8.50 -22.62 9.92
CA MET A 253 9.82 -22.62 9.29
C MET A 253 10.24 -21.20 8.86
N MET A 254 9.28 -20.36 8.43
CA MET A 254 9.53 -18.96 8.07
C MET A 254 9.96 -18.07 9.24
N ASN A 255 9.54 -18.39 10.47
CA ASN A 255 9.88 -17.61 11.68
C ASN A 255 11.18 -18.09 12.35
N GLN A 256 11.83 -19.13 11.82
CA GLN A 256 13.13 -19.57 12.32
C GLN A 256 14.24 -18.79 11.59
N PRO A 257 15.20 -18.18 12.31
CA PRO A 257 16.39 -17.64 11.67
C PRO A 257 17.06 -18.78 10.91
N ALA A 258 17.51 -18.53 9.67
CA ALA A 258 18.33 -19.49 8.94
C ALA A 258 19.54 -19.83 9.82
N GLU A 259 19.53 -21.01 10.46
CA GLU A 259 20.66 -21.46 11.24
C GLU A 259 21.87 -21.52 10.30
N ALA A 260 22.95 -20.92 10.78
CA ALA A 260 24.24 -20.83 10.11
C ALA A 260 24.60 -22.18 9.47
N GLY A 261 25.01 -22.12 8.20
CA GLY A 261 25.23 -23.26 7.33
C GLY A 261 25.81 -24.48 8.03
N ALA A 262 25.06 -25.58 7.96
CA ALA A 262 25.57 -26.91 8.24
C ALA A 262 26.82 -27.12 7.38
N ALA A 263 27.98 -27.06 8.03
CA ALA A 263 29.24 -27.48 7.45
C ALA A 263 29.09 -28.93 6.97
N HIS A 264 29.13 -29.11 5.65
CA HIS A 264 29.28 -30.41 5.02
C HIS A 264 30.60 -31.03 5.49
N HIS A 265 30.52 -31.88 6.52
CA HIS A 265 31.54 -32.90 6.77
C HIS A 265 31.29 -34.06 5.80
N SER A 266 32.07 -34.14 4.73
CA SER A 266 32.25 -35.39 3.97
C SER A 266 33.13 -36.35 4.78
N PRO A 267 32.72 -37.60 5.01
CA PRO A 267 33.65 -38.65 5.39
C PRO A 267 34.34 -39.20 4.13
N LYS A 268 35.67 -39.35 4.21
CA LYS A 268 36.43 -40.27 3.37
C LYS A 268 36.29 -41.69 3.93
#